data_AF-A0A353T5S5-F1
#
_entry.id   AF-A0A353T5S5-F1
#
_cell.length_a   1.000
_cell.length_b   1.000
_cell.length_c   1.000
_cell.angle_alpha   90.00
_cell.angle_beta   90.00
_cell.angle_gamma   90.00
#
_symmetry.space_group_name_H-M   'P 1'
#
loop_
_entity.id
_entity.type
_entity.pdbx_description
1 polymer ?
#
loop_
_entity_poly.entity_id
_entity_poly.type
_entity_poly.pdbx_seq_one_letter_code
_entity_poly.pdbx_strand_id
1 'polypeptide(L)'
;FQGFNRTAVQVFLIRGGKLISSERHILEETGETQQKDIIGSFLKQFYADSTFFPREIWIQQDIDDHKVIEEWLSERKGSKVTIRCPQRGEKHKLVQMAERNAEETLKTYERKEEREKERTEGAVLELKEALSLEHAPVRMEAFDISNTQGAQSVASMVVFENGRPARKEYRRFRIKMVEGPNDFASMAEVVERRFRRGLEERKKLKEEGRNFSEGKFSKFPDLIIIDGGKGQLGAALGSMSKLGVECIPTFGLAKEFEELYARGESDPIILPRRSNALHLVQRIRDEAHRFAITFHRSLRDKNDLHSVL
;
A
#
# COMPACT_ATOMS: atom_id res chain seq x y z
N PHE A 1 -21.90 -15.47 6.68
CA PHE A 1 -21.69 -14.96 8.04
C PHE A 1 -21.66 -13.44 7.99
N GLN A 2 -22.54 -12.77 8.74
CA GLN A 2 -22.63 -11.31 8.81
C GLN A 2 -21.90 -10.82 10.08
N GLY A 3 -20.94 -9.93 9.90
CA GLY A 3 -20.28 -9.16 10.97
C GLY A 3 -20.93 -7.80 11.16
N PHE A 4 -20.21 -6.87 11.80
CA PHE A 4 -20.77 -5.56 12.18
C PHE A 4 -21.13 -4.67 10.99
N ASN A 5 -20.25 -4.57 9.97
CA ASN A 5 -20.51 -3.78 8.76
C ASN A 5 -20.16 -4.53 7.46
N ARG A 6 -19.86 -5.81 7.57
CA ARG A 6 -19.37 -6.65 6.47
C ARG A 6 -19.96 -8.03 6.54
N THR A 7 -20.14 -8.66 5.40
CA THR A 7 -20.65 -10.03 5.31
C THR A 7 -19.72 -10.87 4.47
N ALA A 8 -19.26 -11.99 5.01
CA ALA A 8 -18.60 -13.02 4.23
C ALA A 8 -19.61 -14.03 3.70
N VAL A 9 -19.50 -14.34 2.41
CA VAL A 9 -20.27 -15.38 1.73
C VAL A 9 -19.28 -16.42 1.21
N GLN A 10 -19.53 -17.69 1.57
CA GLN A 10 -18.78 -18.83 1.10
C GLN A 10 -19.68 -19.66 0.19
N VAL A 11 -19.25 -19.87 -1.05
CA VAL A 11 -19.96 -20.69 -2.03
C VAL A 11 -19.19 -21.98 -2.25
N PHE A 12 -19.89 -23.11 -2.16
CA PHE A 12 -19.36 -24.42 -2.51
C PHE A 12 -20.04 -24.94 -3.77
N LEU A 13 -19.23 -25.30 -4.76
CA LEU A 13 -19.72 -26.00 -5.94
C LEU A 13 -19.48 -27.50 -5.79
N ILE A 14 -20.56 -28.28 -5.72
CA ILE A 14 -20.48 -29.74 -5.48
C ILE A 14 -21.05 -30.49 -6.68
N ARG A 15 -20.30 -31.48 -7.18
CA ARG A 15 -20.72 -32.36 -8.28
C ARG A 15 -20.41 -33.82 -7.93
N GLY A 16 -21.42 -34.69 -8.02
CA GLY A 16 -21.26 -36.11 -7.68
C GLY A 16 -20.82 -36.36 -6.23
N GLY A 17 -21.22 -35.50 -5.30
CA GLY A 17 -20.83 -35.58 -3.89
C GLY A 17 -19.42 -35.07 -3.57
N LYS A 18 -18.67 -34.59 -4.57
CA LYS A 18 -17.32 -34.02 -4.40
C LYS A 18 -17.35 -32.51 -4.53
N LEU A 19 -16.59 -31.82 -3.67
CA LEU A 19 -16.35 -30.38 -3.78
C LEU A 19 -15.44 -30.09 -4.98
N ILE A 20 -15.94 -29.31 -5.93
CA ILE A 20 -15.23 -28.92 -7.16
C ILE A 20 -14.58 -27.54 -7.00
N SER A 21 -15.29 -26.60 -6.36
CA SER A 21 -14.81 -25.23 -6.16
C SER A 21 -15.29 -24.70 -4.80
N SER A 22 -14.53 -23.76 -4.26
CA SER A 22 -14.79 -23.04 -3.03
C SER A 22 -14.44 -21.58 -3.23
N GLU A 23 -15.47 -20.73 -3.29
CA GLU A 23 -15.34 -19.31 -3.60
C GLU A 23 -15.74 -18.45 -2.40
N ARG A 24 -14.95 -17.41 -2.13
CA ARG A 24 -15.09 -16.53 -0.97
C ARG A 24 -15.35 -15.11 -1.44
N HIS A 25 -16.37 -14.49 -0.88
CA HIS A 25 -16.75 -13.11 -1.18
C HIS A 25 -16.89 -12.34 0.13
N ILE A 26 -16.33 -11.12 0.16
CA ILE A 26 -16.56 -10.15 1.23
C ILE A 26 -17.44 -9.06 0.64
N LEU A 27 -18.57 -8.81 1.28
CA LEU A 27 -19.50 -7.75 0.99
C LEU A 27 -19.30 -6.64 2.03
N GLU A 28 -19.12 -5.43 1.54
CA GLU A 28 -18.95 -4.22 2.36
C GLU A 28 -20.31 -3.56 2.64
N GLU A 29 -20.38 -2.73 3.68
CA GLU A 29 -21.54 -1.87 4.01
C GLU A 29 -22.84 -2.65 4.28
N THR A 30 -22.73 -3.85 4.83
CA THR A 30 -23.88 -4.73 5.07
C THR A 30 -24.45 -4.64 6.48
N GLY A 31 -23.94 -3.75 7.35
CA GLY A 31 -24.29 -3.71 8.77
C GLY A 31 -25.78 -3.45 9.06
N GLU A 32 -26.42 -2.63 8.23
CA GLU A 32 -27.84 -2.26 8.38
C GLU A 32 -28.79 -3.15 7.57
N THR A 33 -28.25 -4.04 6.74
CA THR A 33 -29.06 -4.88 5.85
C THR A 33 -29.37 -6.22 6.50
N GLN A 34 -30.60 -6.72 6.38
CA GLN A 34 -30.94 -8.03 6.93
C GLN A 34 -30.25 -9.15 6.13
N GLN A 35 -29.80 -10.18 6.84
CA GLN A 35 -29.08 -11.32 6.25
C GLN A 35 -29.82 -11.96 5.07
N LYS A 36 -31.16 -12.04 5.12
CA LYS A 36 -31.99 -12.54 4.02
C LYS A 36 -31.89 -11.71 2.73
N ASP A 37 -31.85 -10.38 2.87
CA ASP A 37 -31.77 -9.46 1.73
C ASP A 37 -30.37 -9.49 1.12
N ILE A 38 -29.34 -9.65 1.96
CA ILE A 38 -27.95 -9.83 1.52
C ILE A 38 -27.81 -11.10 0.68
N ILE A 39 -28.33 -12.24 1.16
CA ILE A 39 -28.26 -13.51 0.42
C ILE A 39 -29.03 -13.38 -0.90
N GLY A 40 -30.24 -12.82 -0.89
CA GLY A 40 -31.05 -12.64 -2.10
C GLY A 40 -30.34 -11.78 -3.14
N SER A 41 -29.78 -10.65 -2.73
CA SER A 41 -29.01 -9.75 -3.61
C SER A 41 -27.73 -10.40 -4.11
N PHE A 42 -27.00 -11.10 -3.24
CA PHE A 42 -25.80 -11.82 -3.60
C PHE A 42 -26.09 -12.90 -4.65
N LEU A 43 -27.15 -13.69 -4.51
CA LEU A 43 -27.52 -14.72 -5.49
C LEU A 43 -27.81 -14.12 -6.87
N LYS A 44 -28.56 -13.00 -6.92
CA LYS A 44 -28.84 -12.30 -8.18
C LYS A 44 -27.55 -11.84 -8.86
N GLN A 45 -26.63 -11.22 -8.10
CA GLN A 45 -25.35 -10.75 -8.63
C GLN A 45 -24.42 -11.90 -9.04
N PHE A 46 -24.29 -12.92 -8.19
CA PHE A 46 -23.41 -14.07 -8.42
C PHE A 46 -23.78 -14.85 -9.69
N TYR A 47 -25.08 -14.96 -9.98
CA TYR A 47 -25.56 -15.67 -11.16
C TYR A 47 -25.86 -14.79 -12.37
N ALA A 48 -25.72 -13.45 -12.29
CA ALA A 48 -26.07 -12.53 -13.37
C ALA A 48 -25.29 -12.81 -14.66
N ASP A 49 -23.98 -13.00 -14.52
CA ASP A 49 -23.02 -13.26 -15.61
C ASP A 49 -22.50 -14.71 -15.61
N SER A 50 -23.10 -15.59 -14.79
CA SER A 50 -22.68 -16.98 -14.73
C SER A 50 -23.15 -17.75 -15.97
N THR A 51 -22.27 -18.60 -16.50
CA THR A 51 -22.59 -19.56 -17.57
C THR A 51 -23.05 -20.91 -17.02
N PHE A 52 -22.98 -21.10 -15.69
CA PHE A 52 -23.32 -22.35 -15.03
C PHE A 52 -24.41 -22.15 -13.96
N PHE A 53 -25.49 -22.92 -14.08
CA PHE A 53 -26.63 -22.91 -13.17
C PHE A 53 -26.88 -24.30 -12.57
N PRO A 54 -26.74 -24.49 -11.25
CA PRO A 54 -26.96 -25.79 -10.60
C PRO A 54 -28.44 -26.20 -10.60
N ARG A 55 -28.76 -27.48 -10.33
CA ARG A 55 -30.16 -27.95 -10.15
C ARG A 55 -30.72 -27.60 -8.78
N GLU A 56 -29.86 -27.63 -7.77
CA GLU A 56 -30.21 -27.27 -6.41
C GLU A 56 -29.20 -26.26 -5.89
N ILE A 57 -29.69 -25.24 -5.19
CA ILE A 57 -28.90 -24.27 -4.43
C ILE A 57 -29.32 -24.44 -2.97
N TRP A 58 -28.35 -24.57 -2.07
CA TRP A 58 -28.63 -24.67 -0.65
C TRP A 58 -28.16 -23.42 0.07
N ILE A 59 -29.05 -22.81 0.84
CA ILE A 59 -28.80 -21.56 1.56
C ILE A 59 -28.94 -21.78 3.06
N GLN A 60 -28.27 -20.92 3.85
CA GLN A 60 -28.25 -21.00 5.31
C GLN A 60 -29.56 -20.53 5.98
N GLN A 61 -30.28 -19.62 5.31
CA GLN A 61 -31.53 -19.05 5.79
C GLN A 61 -32.43 -18.78 4.58
N ASP A 62 -33.74 -18.84 4.79
CA ASP A 62 -34.72 -18.50 3.76
C ASP A 62 -34.67 -17.01 3.37
N ILE A 63 -35.12 -16.70 2.15
CA ILE A 63 -35.09 -15.35 1.57
C ILE A 63 -36.47 -14.96 1.06
N ASP A 64 -36.83 -13.67 1.15
CA ASP A 64 -38.17 -13.21 0.76
C ASP A 64 -38.42 -13.39 -0.76
N ASP A 65 -37.38 -13.15 -1.58
CA ASP A 65 -37.45 -13.22 -3.05
C ASP A 65 -37.28 -14.65 -3.61
N HIS A 66 -37.45 -15.68 -2.77
CA HIS A 66 -37.14 -17.08 -3.10
C HIS A 66 -37.74 -17.53 -4.44
N LYS A 67 -39.05 -17.29 -4.65
CA LYS A 67 -39.75 -17.68 -5.88
C LYS A 67 -39.23 -16.97 -7.12
N VAL A 68 -39.00 -15.67 -7.02
CA VAL A 68 -38.54 -14.83 -8.14
C VAL A 68 -37.16 -15.28 -8.60
N ILE A 69 -36.26 -15.58 -7.67
CA ILE A 69 -34.91 -16.05 -7.99
C ILE A 69 -34.94 -17.47 -8.57
N GLU A 70 -35.76 -18.38 -8.03
CA GLU A 70 -35.92 -19.74 -8.60
C GLU A 70 -36.42 -19.71 -10.05
N GLU A 71 -37.43 -18.88 -10.35
CA GLU A 71 -37.99 -18.72 -11.70
C GLU A 71 -36.94 -18.18 -12.66
N TRP A 72 -36.27 -17.07 -12.30
CA TRP A 72 -35.21 -16.46 -13.10
C TRP A 72 -34.06 -17.42 -13.41
N LEU A 73 -33.58 -18.16 -12.40
CA LEU A 73 -32.51 -19.15 -12.58
C LEU A 73 -32.97 -20.35 -13.42
N SER A 74 -34.23 -20.76 -13.29
CA SER A 74 -34.81 -21.86 -14.08
C SER A 74 -34.92 -21.51 -15.55
N GLU A 75 -35.34 -20.27 -15.85
CA GLU A 75 -35.41 -19.75 -17.22
C GLU A 75 -34.03 -19.65 -17.85
N ARG A 76 -33.06 -19.03 -17.15
CA ARG A 76 -31.66 -18.92 -17.61
C ARG A 76 -31.01 -20.27 -17.93
N LYS A 77 -31.36 -21.30 -17.16
CA LYS A 77 -30.84 -22.66 -17.34
C LYS A 77 -31.59 -23.49 -18.39
N GLY A 78 -32.86 -23.19 -18.64
CA GLY A 78 -33.77 -24.02 -19.43
C GLY A 78 -34.30 -25.28 -18.72
N SER A 79 -34.13 -25.38 -17.39
CA SER A 79 -34.69 -26.48 -16.58
C SER A 79 -34.86 -26.05 -15.13
N LYS A 80 -35.74 -26.74 -14.38
CA LYS A 80 -36.06 -26.38 -12.99
C LYS A 80 -34.81 -26.29 -12.10
N VAL A 81 -34.65 -25.14 -11.46
CA VAL A 81 -33.71 -24.86 -10.37
C VAL A 81 -34.51 -24.75 -9.09
N THR A 82 -34.00 -25.30 -7.99
CA THR A 82 -34.63 -25.18 -6.67
C THR A 82 -33.63 -24.67 -5.64
N ILE A 83 -34.04 -23.66 -4.89
CA ILE A 83 -33.35 -23.11 -3.74
C ILE A 83 -33.96 -23.77 -2.50
N ARG A 84 -33.12 -24.31 -1.61
CA ARG A 84 -33.58 -24.95 -0.37
C ARG A 84 -32.77 -24.49 0.82
N CYS A 85 -33.44 -24.38 1.98
CA CYS A 85 -32.79 -24.18 3.26
C CYS A 85 -32.77 -25.51 4.05
N PRO A 86 -31.76 -26.38 3.87
CA PRO A 86 -31.72 -27.67 4.55
C PRO A 86 -31.59 -27.46 6.07
N GLN A 87 -32.44 -28.16 6.84
CA GLN A 87 -32.49 -28.05 8.31
C GLN A 87 -31.80 -29.22 9.04
N ARG A 88 -31.54 -30.35 8.34
CA ARG A 88 -30.90 -31.55 8.91
C ARG A 88 -30.25 -32.42 7.83
N GLY A 89 -29.41 -33.37 8.25
CA GLY A 89 -28.72 -34.33 7.38
C GLY A 89 -27.46 -33.78 6.70
N GLU A 90 -26.91 -34.52 5.74
CA GLU A 90 -25.63 -34.21 5.09
C GLU A 90 -25.63 -32.85 4.36
N LYS A 91 -26.72 -32.49 3.68
CA LYS A 91 -26.85 -31.17 3.01
C LYS A 91 -26.77 -30.01 4.02
N HIS A 92 -27.38 -30.17 5.20
CA HIS A 92 -27.32 -29.17 6.26
C HIS A 92 -25.89 -29.04 6.82
N LYS A 93 -25.18 -30.17 7.02
CA LYS A 93 -23.77 -30.14 7.45
C LYS A 93 -22.88 -29.38 6.46
N LEU A 94 -23.12 -29.49 5.16
CA LEU A 94 -22.37 -28.76 4.14
C LEU A 94 -22.64 -27.25 4.20
N VAL A 95 -23.89 -26.85 4.42
CA VAL A 95 -24.24 -25.43 4.61
C VAL A 95 -23.61 -24.88 5.88
N GLN A 96 -23.66 -25.61 6.99
CA GLN A 96 -22.97 -25.21 8.24
C GLN A 96 -21.44 -25.10 8.05
N MET A 97 -20.84 -25.99 7.26
CA MET A 97 -19.41 -25.90 6.95
C MET A 97 -19.11 -24.63 6.13
N ALA A 98 -19.94 -24.29 5.15
CA ALA A 98 -19.79 -23.05 4.39
C ALA A 98 -19.93 -21.82 5.31
N GLU A 99 -20.88 -21.84 6.24
CA GLU A 99 -21.09 -20.77 7.22
C GLU A 99 -19.86 -20.56 8.13
N ARG A 100 -19.30 -21.63 8.71
CA ARG A 100 -18.08 -21.55 9.53
C ARG A 100 -16.89 -21.05 8.73
N ASN A 101 -16.72 -21.52 7.50
CA ASN A 101 -15.64 -21.04 6.62
C ASN A 101 -15.82 -19.55 6.29
N ALA A 102 -17.06 -19.08 6.10
CA ALA A 102 -17.34 -17.67 5.89
C ALA A 102 -16.97 -16.84 7.14
N GLU A 103 -17.31 -17.32 8.34
CA GLU A 103 -16.93 -16.67 9.60
C GLU A 103 -15.41 -16.55 9.76
N GLU A 104 -14.67 -17.65 9.57
CA GLU A 104 -13.20 -17.64 9.63
C GLU A 104 -12.58 -16.72 8.58
N THR A 105 -13.16 -16.70 7.38
CA THR A 105 -12.74 -15.80 6.29
C THR A 105 -12.92 -14.34 6.70
N LEU A 106 -14.08 -13.97 7.26
CA LEU A 106 -14.34 -12.60 7.69
C LEU A 106 -13.37 -12.18 8.80
N LYS A 107 -13.21 -13.02 9.84
CA LYS A 107 -12.29 -12.76 10.95
C LYS A 107 -10.85 -12.55 10.47
N THR A 108 -10.39 -13.37 9.53
CA THR A 108 -9.05 -13.26 8.96
C THR A 108 -8.90 -11.99 8.13
N TYR A 109 -9.92 -11.66 7.35
CA TYR A 109 -9.96 -10.44 6.55
C TYR A 109 -9.89 -9.18 7.42
N GLU A 110 -10.74 -9.07 8.44
CA GLU A 110 -10.78 -7.94 9.36
C GLU A 110 -9.47 -7.76 10.13
N ARG A 111 -8.91 -8.84 10.68
CA ARG A 111 -7.59 -8.80 11.35
C ARG A 111 -6.48 -8.33 10.42
N LYS A 112 -6.50 -8.75 9.16
CA LYS A 112 -5.52 -8.32 8.17
C LYS A 112 -5.66 -6.84 7.88
N GLU A 113 -6.87 -6.34 7.71
CA GLU A 113 -7.14 -4.92 7.49
C GLU A 113 -6.73 -4.05 8.68
N GLU A 114 -7.08 -4.45 9.90
CA GLU A 114 -6.68 -3.75 11.12
C GLU A 114 -5.17 -3.65 11.22
N ARG A 115 -4.46 -4.78 11.03
CA ARG A 115 -3.00 -4.81 11.01
C ARG A 115 -2.40 -3.94 9.90
N GLU A 116 -3.02 -3.88 8.72
CA GLU A 116 -2.55 -3.00 7.65
C GLU A 116 -2.77 -1.52 7.99
N LYS A 117 -3.88 -1.16 8.64
CA LYS A 117 -4.12 0.21 9.13
C LYS A 117 -3.12 0.61 10.21
N GLU A 118 -2.88 -0.25 11.19
CA GLU A 118 -1.84 -0.04 12.22
C GLU A 118 -0.46 0.16 11.58
N ARG A 119 -0.11 -0.68 10.60
CA ARG A 119 1.17 -0.56 9.87
C ARG A 119 1.23 0.66 8.96
N THR A 120 0.13 1.33 8.64
CA THR A 120 0.13 2.48 7.73
C THR A 120 -0.21 3.74 8.49
N GLU A 121 -1.49 4.07 8.64
CA GLU A 121 -1.96 5.26 9.35
C GLU A 121 -1.48 5.29 10.82
N GLY A 122 -1.58 4.17 11.53
CA GLY A 122 -1.09 4.06 12.91
C GLY A 122 0.40 4.33 13.02
N ALA A 123 1.19 3.76 12.11
CA ALA A 123 2.63 3.98 12.03
C ALA A 123 3.01 5.44 11.77
N VAL A 124 2.23 6.15 10.94
CA VAL A 124 2.44 7.58 10.68
C VAL A 124 2.16 8.41 11.94
N LEU A 125 1.11 8.07 12.70
CA LEU A 125 0.79 8.74 13.96
C LEU A 125 1.85 8.50 15.03
N GLU A 126 2.29 7.25 15.22
CA GLU A 126 3.39 6.92 16.12
C GLU A 126 4.68 7.66 15.72
N LEU A 127 4.97 7.77 14.42
CA LEU A 127 6.15 8.48 13.91
C LEU A 127 6.05 9.99 14.17
N LYS A 128 4.86 10.58 14.03
CA LYS A 128 4.60 11.98 14.39
C LYS A 128 4.99 12.24 15.85
N GLU A 129 4.50 11.41 16.76
CA GLU A 129 4.77 11.55 18.20
C GLU A 129 6.25 11.36 18.50
N ALA A 130 6.86 10.31 17.97
CA ALA A 130 8.26 9.99 18.24
C ALA A 130 9.23 11.06 17.71
N LEU A 131 8.90 11.71 16.59
CA LEU A 131 9.69 12.79 16.00
C LEU A 131 9.24 14.19 16.44
N SER A 132 8.25 14.28 17.34
CA SER A 132 7.67 15.55 17.81
C SER A 132 7.22 16.49 16.67
N LEU A 133 6.62 15.91 15.63
CA LEU A 133 6.11 16.66 14.48
C LEU A 133 4.80 17.35 14.82
N GLU A 134 4.60 18.55 14.30
CA GLU A 134 3.35 19.32 14.48
C GLU A 134 2.15 18.56 13.89
N HIS A 135 2.33 17.98 12.70
CA HIS A 135 1.31 17.26 11.95
C HIS A 135 1.81 15.87 11.55
N ALA A 136 0.87 14.93 11.39
CA ALA A 136 1.19 13.60 10.88
C ALA A 136 1.69 13.69 9.44
N PRO A 137 2.89 13.16 9.11
CA PRO A 137 3.46 13.35 7.79
C PRO A 137 2.71 12.52 6.76
N VAL A 138 1.90 13.18 5.92
CA VAL A 138 1.12 12.54 4.86
C VAL A 138 2.05 12.07 3.76
N ARG A 139 2.98 12.92 3.34
CA ARG A 139 3.97 12.63 2.30
C ARG A 139 5.39 12.62 2.87
N MET A 140 6.03 11.47 2.80
CA MET A 140 7.42 11.27 3.22
C MET A 140 8.29 11.03 1.99
N GLU A 141 9.43 11.71 1.89
CA GLU A 141 10.43 11.47 0.84
C GLU A 141 11.72 10.94 1.46
N ALA A 142 12.29 9.89 0.86
CA ALA A 142 13.54 9.30 1.33
C ALA A 142 14.59 9.28 0.22
N PHE A 143 15.82 9.66 0.57
CA PHE A 143 16.94 9.77 -0.36
C PHE A 143 18.07 8.80 0.01
N ASP A 144 18.54 8.05 -0.96
CA ASP A 144 19.70 7.16 -0.86
C ASP A 144 20.71 7.49 -1.97
N ILE A 145 22.01 7.48 -1.63
CA ILE A 145 23.11 7.62 -2.60
C ILE A 145 23.71 6.25 -2.85
N SER A 146 23.72 5.84 -4.11
CA SER A 146 24.37 4.61 -4.53
C SER A 146 25.54 4.91 -5.47
N ASN A 147 26.71 4.47 -5.05
CA ASN A 147 27.93 4.52 -5.83
C ASN A 147 28.31 3.11 -6.26
N THR A 148 28.52 2.91 -7.55
CA THR A 148 29.13 1.69 -8.08
C THR A 148 30.51 2.02 -8.62
N GLN A 149 31.52 1.27 -8.19
CA GLN A 149 32.91 1.44 -8.65
C GLN A 149 32.96 1.39 -10.19
N GLY A 150 33.36 2.50 -10.82
CA GLY A 150 33.46 2.64 -12.28
C GLY A 150 32.20 3.13 -13.02
N ALA A 151 31.06 3.32 -12.36
CA ALA A 151 29.83 3.85 -12.97
C ALA A 151 29.39 5.18 -12.34
N GLN A 152 28.58 5.96 -13.07
CA GLN A 152 28.06 7.24 -12.60
C GLN A 152 27.24 7.07 -11.31
N SER A 153 27.53 7.88 -10.28
CA SER A 153 26.77 7.93 -9.03
C SER A 153 25.31 8.30 -9.29
N VAL A 154 24.41 7.63 -8.56
CA VAL A 154 22.96 7.80 -8.71
C VAL A 154 22.34 7.97 -7.34
N ALA A 155 21.49 8.98 -7.22
CA ALA A 155 20.61 9.09 -6.08
C ALA A 155 19.21 8.57 -6.39
N SER A 156 18.64 7.89 -5.42
CA SER A 156 17.29 7.35 -5.47
C SER A 156 16.42 8.11 -4.49
N MET A 157 15.26 8.57 -4.98
CA MET A 157 14.22 9.19 -4.16
C MET A 157 12.99 8.30 -4.21
N VAL A 158 12.60 7.78 -3.05
CA VAL A 158 11.35 7.05 -2.86
C VAL A 158 10.36 7.92 -2.10
N VAL A 159 9.08 7.62 -2.28
CA VAL A 159 7.99 8.42 -1.73
C VAL A 159 7.03 7.50 -1.02
N PHE A 160 6.66 7.83 0.20
CA PHE A 160 5.58 7.18 0.92
C PHE A 160 4.46 8.20 1.15
N GLU A 161 3.23 7.78 0.88
CA GLU A 161 2.03 8.57 1.17
C GLU A 161 1.12 7.76 2.10
N ASN A 162 0.70 8.35 3.23
CA ASN A 162 -0.09 7.68 4.27
C ASN A 162 0.49 6.32 4.70
N GLY A 163 1.81 6.26 4.89
CA GLY A 163 2.51 5.04 5.29
C GLY A 163 2.63 3.96 4.20
N ARG A 164 2.22 4.25 2.95
CA ARG A 164 2.28 3.32 1.81
C ARG A 164 3.23 3.80 0.72
N PRO A 165 3.94 2.91 0.01
CA PRO A 165 4.86 3.33 -1.04
C PRO A 165 4.13 3.89 -2.28
N ALA A 166 4.41 5.15 -2.62
CA ALA A 166 3.87 5.85 -3.79
C ALA A 166 4.80 5.68 -5.00
N ARG A 167 4.90 4.46 -5.54
CA ARG A 167 5.87 4.07 -6.59
C ARG A 167 5.88 4.96 -7.84
N LYS A 168 4.73 5.52 -8.23
CA LYS A 168 4.61 6.45 -9.38
C LYS A 168 5.38 7.76 -9.15
N GLU A 169 5.64 8.11 -7.90
CA GLU A 169 6.35 9.32 -7.50
C GLU A 169 7.86 9.13 -7.32
N TYR A 170 8.37 7.91 -7.47
CA TYR A 170 9.80 7.65 -7.32
C TYR A 170 10.60 8.35 -8.40
N ARG A 171 11.80 8.81 -8.06
CA ARG A 171 12.70 9.50 -8.99
C ARG A 171 14.13 9.03 -8.81
N ARG A 172 14.86 9.01 -9.91
CA ARG A 172 16.30 8.80 -9.91
C ARG A 172 16.98 10.05 -10.40
N PHE A 173 18.10 10.38 -9.77
CA PHE A 173 18.91 11.52 -10.11
C PHE A 173 20.30 11.03 -10.41
N ARG A 174 20.71 11.18 -11.67
CA ARG A 174 22.11 11.03 -12.04
C ARG A 174 22.87 12.22 -11.44
N ILE A 175 23.92 11.93 -10.68
CA ILE A 175 24.84 12.94 -10.14
C ILE A 175 25.67 13.49 -11.31
N LYS A 176 25.86 14.81 -11.34
CA LYS A 176 26.52 15.48 -12.47
C LYS A 176 27.69 16.36 -12.05
N MET A 177 27.62 16.95 -10.86
CA MET A 177 28.54 18.02 -10.43
C MET A 177 29.63 17.51 -9.48
N VAL A 178 29.57 16.22 -9.10
CA VAL A 178 30.48 15.62 -8.13
C VAL A 178 31.39 14.64 -8.85
N GLU A 179 32.70 14.87 -8.74
CA GLU A 179 33.73 13.94 -9.21
C GLU A 179 34.13 12.99 -8.08
N GLY A 180 34.16 11.69 -8.38
CA GLY A 180 34.51 10.65 -7.40
C GLY A 180 33.40 10.35 -6.38
N PRO A 181 33.64 9.38 -5.47
CA PRO A 181 32.67 8.95 -4.48
C PRO A 181 32.59 9.94 -3.31
N ASN A 182 31.84 11.03 -3.50
CA ASN A 182 31.53 11.99 -2.44
C ASN A 182 30.02 12.06 -2.21
N ASP A 183 29.56 11.27 -1.23
CA ASP A 183 28.14 11.12 -0.92
C ASP A 183 27.52 12.38 -0.33
N PHE A 184 28.29 13.17 0.42
CA PHE A 184 27.80 14.41 1.01
C PHE A 184 27.49 15.44 -0.09
N ALA A 185 28.43 15.64 -1.02
CA ALA A 185 28.22 16.53 -2.15
C ALA A 185 27.10 16.02 -3.08
N SER A 186 27.03 14.70 -3.29
CA SER A 186 25.99 14.09 -4.13
C SER A 186 24.60 14.27 -3.53
N MET A 187 24.46 14.09 -2.22
CA MET A 187 23.20 14.31 -1.49
C MET A 187 22.78 15.78 -1.56
N ALA A 188 23.71 16.71 -1.31
CA ALA A 188 23.46 18.14 -1.45
C ALA A 188 22.95 18.51 -2.86
N GLU A 189 23.62 18.04 -3.92
CA GLU A 189 23.22 18.28 -5.32
C GLU A 189 21.78 17.83 -5.59
N VAL A 190 21.42 16.63 -5.12
CA VAL A 190 20.13 16.01 -5.41
C VAL A 190 18.99 16.73 -4.69
N VAL A 191 19.18 17.00 -3.40
CA VAL A 191 18.22 17.75 -2.57
C VAL A 191 18.01 19.14 -3.16
N GLU A 192 19.10 19.85 -3.51
CA GLU A 192 19.02 21.16 -4.13
C GLU A 192 18.24 21.13 -5.45
N ARG A 193 18.54 20.18 -6.33
CA ARG A 193 17.85 20.02 -7.63
C ARG A 193 16.38 19.65 -7.46
N ARG A 194 16.04 18.81 -6.49
CA ARG A 194 14.67 18.39 -6.18
C ARG A 194 13.81 19.57 -5.74
N PHE A 195 14.31 20.39 -4.82
CA PHE A 195 13.54 21.52 -4.28
C PHE A 195 13.54 22.72 -5.20
N ARG A 196 14.64 23.04 -5.88
CA ARG A 196 14.68 24.11 -6.89
C ARG A 196 13.62 23.90 -7.97
N ARG A 197 13.58 22.70 -8.58
CA ARG A 197 12.55 22.36 -9.58
C ARG A 197 11.14 22.43 -9.02
N GLY A 198 10.95 21.97 -7.79
CA GLY A 198 9.67 22.03 -7.11
C GLY A 198 9.17 23.47 -6.86
N LEU A 199 10.07 24.38 -6.49
CA LEU A 199 9.77 25.81 -6.33
C LEU A 199 9.43 26.47 -7.67
N GLU A 200 10.19 26.18 -8.72
CA GLU A 200 9.93 26.66 -10.09
C GLU A 200 8.55 26.17 -10.60
N GLU A 201 8.25 24.88 -10.43
CA GLU A 201 6.95 24.31 -10.80
C GLU A 201 5.80 24.93 -10.00
N ARG A 202 5.96 25.13 -8.69
CA ARG A 202 4.95 25.80 -7.86
C ARG A 202 4.69 27.23 -8.33
N LYS A 203 5.73 27.98 -8.65
CA LYS A 203 5.61 29.35 -9.17
C LYS A 203 4.79 29.36 -10.47
N LYS A 204 5.15 28.50 -11.42
CA LYS A 204 4.45 28.38 -12.71
C LYS A 204 2.98 27.97 -12.52
N LEU A 205 2.70 26.95 -11.70
CA LEU A 205 1.32 26.50 -11.45
C LEU A 205 0.48 27.59 -10.77
N LYS A 206 1.07 28.36 -9.86
CA LYS A 206 0.40 29.49 -9.22
C LYS A 206 0.06 30.59 -10.22
N GLU A 207 0.98 30.90 -11.15
CA GLU A 207 0.75 31.87 -12.24
C GLU A 207 -0.34 31.39 -13.22
N GLU A 208 -0.43 30.07 -13.45
CA GLU A 208 -1.46 29.44 -14.29
C GLU A 208 -2.80 29.20 -13.56
N GLY A 209 -2.90 29.52 -12.27
CA GLY A 209 -4.11 29.24 -11.45
C GLY A 209 -4.41 27.75 -11.25
N ARG A 210 -3.41 26.89 -11.37
CA ARG A 210 -3.52 25.42 -11.32
C ARG A 210 -3.13 24.85 -9.96
N ASN A 211 -3.57 23.63 -9.69
CA ASN A 211 -3.29 22.99 -8.41
C ASN A 211 -1.83 22.48 -8.37
N PHE A 212 -1.15 22.65 -7.24
CA PHE A 212 0.18 22.08 -7.01
C PHE A 212 0.20 20.55 -7.08
N SER A 213 -0.94 19.87 -7.03
CA SER A 213 -1.02 18.43 -7.25
C SER A 213 -0.72 18.00 -8.69
N GLU A 214 -0.76 18.92 -9.65
CA GLU A 214 -0.58 18.65 -11.08
C GLU A 214 0.89 18.64 -11.53
N GLY A 215 1.80 19.23 -10.75
CA GLY A 215 3.22 19.21 -11.04
C GLY A 215 3.92 17.96 -10.51
N LYS A 216 5.11 17.70 -11.05
CA LYS A 216 5.89 16.48 -10.79
C LYS A 216 6.71 16.56 -9.51
N PHE A 217 7.12 17.77 -9.14
CA PHE A 217 7.95 18.11 -7.98
C PHE A 217 7.30 19.21 -7.10
N SER A 218 6.16 19.75 -7.52
CA SER A 218 5.39 20.77 -6.79
C SER A 218 4.74 20.26 -5.50
N LYS A 219 4.56 18.95 -5.33
CA LYS A 219 4.18 18.36 -4.03
C LYS A 219 5.42 18.31 -3.15
N PHE A 220 5.42 19.06 -2.04
CA PHE A 220 6.53 19.00 -1.08
C PHE A 220 6.21 17.96 -0.01
N PRO A 221 7.23 17.27 0.51
CA PRO A 221 7.04 16.33 1.60
C PRO A 221 6.79 17.07 2.93
N ASP A 222 6.12 16.38 3.84
CA ASP A 222 5.95 16.75 5.24
C ASP A 222 7.10 16.22 6.11
N LEU A 223 7.86 15.26 5.60
CA LEU A 223 9.03 14.66 6.26
C LEU A 223 10.03 14.15 5.22
N ILE A 224 11.31 14.40 5.47
CA ILE A 224 12.43 13.89 4.67
C ILE A 224 13.28 12.94 5.51
N ILE A 225 13.62 11.80 4.93
CA ILE A 225 14.58 10.84 5.50
C ILE A 225 15.79 10.74 4.57
N ILE A 226 16.97 11.02 5.10
CA ILE A 226 18.24 10.85 4.39
C ILE A 226 18.84 9.52 4.84
N ASP A 227 19.02 8.56 3.94
CA ASP A 227 19.64 7.26 4.24
C ASP A 227 21.16 7.39 4.39
N GLY A 228 21.54 7.99 5.50
CA GLY A 228 22.92 8.13 5.93
C GLY A 228 23.05 8.96 7.20
N GLY A 229 24.27 8.92 7.76
CA GLY A 229 24.57 9.57 9.02
C GLY A 229 24.59 11.10 8.97
N LYS A 230 25.00 11.70 10.09
CA LYS A 230 25.02 13.16 10.33
C LYS A 230 25.65 13.99 9.21
N GLY A 231 26.69 13.48 8.54
CA GLY A 231 27.36 14.19 7.43
C GLY A 231 26.44 14.40 6.22
N GLN A 232 25.72 13.36 5.79
CA GLN A 232 24.78 13.47 4.66
C GLN A 232 23.58 14.34 5.02
N LEU A 233 23.05 14.19 6.25
CA LEU A 233 22.00 15.04 6.79
C LEU A 233 22.42 16.52 6.77
N GLY A 234 23.62 16.84 7.25
CA GLY A 234 24.14 18.21 7.25
C GLY A 234 24.25 18.81 5.85
N ALA A 235 24.71 18.02 4.87
CA ALA A 235 24.81 18.44 3.48
C ALA A 235 23.42 18.72 2.84
N ALA A 236 22.44 17.87 3.13
CA ALA A 236 21.05 18.06 2.70
C ALA A 236 20.45 19.34 3.32
N LEU A 237 20.57 19.50 4.64
CA LEU A 237 20.08 20.67 5.38
C LEU A 237 20.72 21.98 4.88
N GLY A 238 22.03 21.98 4.60
CA GLY A 238 22.72 23.13 4.02
C GLY A 238 22.15 23.54 2.66
N SER A 239 21.74 22.57 1.85
CA SER A 239 21.12 22.82 0.54
C SER A 239 19.68 23.32 0.66
N MET A 240 18.91 22.77 1.60
CA MET A 240 17.56 23.22 1.90
C MET A 240 17.52 24.66 2.43
N SER A 241 18.47 25.02 3.30
CA SER A 241 18.58 26.38 3.85
C SER A 241 18.87 27.43 2.78
N LYS A 242 19.68 27.10 1.76
CA LYS A 242 19.91 28.00 0.61
C LYS A 242 18.65 28.26 -0.22
N LEU A 243 17.68 27.35 -0.18
CA LEU A 243 16.45 27.40 -0.95
C LEU A 243 15.25 27.91 -0.13
N GLY A 244 15.41 28.16 1.17
CA GLY A 244 14.33 28.61 2.06
C GLY A 244 13.28 27.52 2.33
N VAL A 245 13.66 26.24 2.30
CA VAL A 245 12.76 25.09 2.53
C VAL A 245 13.12 24.28 3.78
N GLU A 246 13.96 24.84 4.65
CA GLU A 246 14.41 24.24 5.90
C GLU A 246 13.31 24.05 6.96
N CYS A 247 12.11 24.57 6.71
CA CYS A 247 10.93 24.31 7.54
C CYS A 247 10.43 22.87 7.44
N ILE A 248 10.84 22.12 6.41
CA ILE A 248 10.46 20.71 6.26
C ILE A 248 11.30 19.85 7.21
N PRO A 249 10.67 19.10 8.14
CA PRO A 249 11.36 18.17 9.04
C PRO A 249 12.22 17.18 8.25
N THR A 250 13.51 17.11 8.60
CA THR A 250 14.49 16.27 7.89
C THR A 250 15.37 15.53 8.89
N PHE A 251 15.44 14.21 8.75
CA PHE A 251 16.19 13.33 9.64
C PHE A 251 17.17 12.45 8.85
N GLY A 252 18.34 12.20 9.43
CA GLY A 252 19.30 11.22 8.91
C GLY A 252 19.05 9.87 9.55
N LEU A 253 19.04 8.79 8.77
CA LEU A 253 18.86 7.42 9.24
C LEU A 253 20.18 6.67 9.20
N ALA A 254 20.71 6.28 10.36
CA ALA A 254 21.92 5.46 10.44
C ALA A 254 21.61 3.96 10.38
N LYS A 255 22.34 3.24 9.53
CA LYS A 255 22.03 1.85 9.12
C LYS A 255 22.11 0.80 10.23
N GLU A 256 22.98 0.97 11.23
CA GLU A 256 23.28 -0.09 12.20
C GLU A 256 22.16 -0.28 13.24
N PHE A 257 21.46 0.81 13.62
CA PHE A 257 20.45 0.79 14.69
C PHE A 257 19.14 1.50 14.35
N GLU A 258 18.94 1.90 13.09
CA GLU A 258 17.80 2.73 12.64
C GLU A 258 17.65 4.01 13.47
N GLU A 259 18.77 4.55 13.90
CA GLU A 259 18.84 5.78 14.68
C GLU A 259 18.52 6.98 13.80
N LEU A 260 17.58 7.79 14.24
CA LEU A 260 17.16 9.01 13.55
C LEU A 260 17.88 10.21 14.16
N TYR A 261 18.64 10.92 13.34
CA TYR A 261 19.37 12.11 13.74
C TYR A 261 18.62 13.36 13.29
N ALA A 262 18.33 14.24 14.24
CA ALA A 262 17.71 15.55 13.98
C ALA A 262 18.77 16.63 13.70
N ARG A 263 18.32 17.78 13.20
CA ARG A 263 19.17 18.94 12.95
C ARG A 263 19.74 19.48 14.26
N GLY A 264 21.07 19.54 14.37
CA GLY A 264 21.76 20.16 15.50
C GLY A 264 21.84 19.30 16.76
N GLU A 265 21.25 18.12 16.76
CA GLU A 265 21.24 17.21 17.90
C GLU A 265 22.41 16.22 17.84
N SER A 266 23.08 16.02 18.98
CA SER A 266 24.13 15.00 19.10
C SER A 266 23.55 13.60 19.30
N ASP A 267 22.44 13.50 20.00
CA ASP A 267 21.86 12.23 20.39
C ASP A 267 20.81 11.78 19.38
N PRO A 268 20.79 10.47 19.01
CA PRO A 268 19.78 9.95 18.11
C PRO A 268 18.44 9.79 18.80
N ILE A 269 17.37 9.93 18.02
CA ILE A 269 16.03 9.50 18.38
C ILE A 269 15.93 7.99 18.12
N ILE A 270 15.67 7.23 19.17
CA ILE A 270 15.55 5.77 19.12
C ILE A 270 14.07 5.41 19.17
N LEU A 271 13.57 4.82 18.08
CA LEU A 271 12.19 4.32 18.02
C LEU A 271 12.06 3.01 18.82
N PRO A 272 10.95 2.79 19.54
CA PRO A 272 10.74 1.54 20.27
C PRO A 272 10.79 0.33 19.32
N ARG A 273 11.50 -0.73 19.72
CA ARG A 273 11.76 -1.92 18.88
C ARG A 273 10.52 -2.62 18.30
N ARG A 274 9.36 -2.44 18.93
CA ARG A 274 8.08 -3.04 18.51
C ARG A 274 7.09 -2.03 17.93
N SER A 275 7.50 -0.77 17.78
CA SER A 275 6.64 0.29 17.24
C SER A 275 6.40 0.08 15.74
N ASN A 276 5.20 0.45 15.28
CA ASN A 276 4.90 0.52 13.87
C ASN A 276 5.66 1.65 13.19
N ALA A 277 5.99 2.73 13.91
CA ALA A 277 6.87 3.79 13.44
C ALA A 277 8.24 3.26 12.98
N LEU A 278 8.91 2.43 13.79
CA LEU A 278 10.20 1.83 13.42
C LEU A 278 10.05 0.96 12.16
N HIS A 279 9.02 0.11 12.09
CA HIS A 279 8.77 -0.71 10.92
C HIS A 279 8.43 0.10 9.66
N LEU A 280 7.86 1.30 9.80
CA LEU A 280 7.64 2.23 8.69
C LEU A 280 8.97 2.81 8.19
N VAL A 281 9.82 3.31 9.09
CA VAL A 281 11.15 3.85 8.75
C VAL A 281 12.02 2.78 8.07
N GLN A 282 12.02 1.55 8.59
CA GLN A 282 12.69 0.41 7.97
C GLN A 282 12.20 0.14 6.55
N ARG A 283 10.88 0.11 6.32
CA ARG A 283 10.31 -0.07 4.98
C ARG A 283 10.68 1.05 4.03
N ILE A 284 10.73 2.29 4.52
CA ILE A 284 11.15 3.45 3.72
C ILE A 284 12.59 3.28 3.25
N ARG A 285 13.50 2.94 4.18
CA ARG A 285 14.92 2.69 3.88
C ARG A 285 15.11 1.51 2.92
N ASP A 286 14.51 0.37 3.23
CA ASP A 286 14.64 -0.84 2.44
C ASP A 286 14.13 -0.60 1.01
N GLU A 287 13.06 0.19 0.84
CA GLU A 287 12.54 0.57 -0.46
C GLU A 287 13.47 1.55 -1.20
N ALA A 288 14.11 2.51 -0.50
CA ALA A 288 15.12 3.40 -1.05
C ALA A 288 16.33 2.62 -1.60
N HIS A 289 16.91 1.75 -0.77
CA HIS A 289 17.97 0.83 -1.14
C HIS A 289 17.57 -0.08 -2.31
N ARG A 290 16.39 -0.72 -2.24
CA ARG A 290 15.90 -1.61 -3.32
C ARG A 290 15.78 -0.86 -4.64
N PHE A 291 15.26 0.37 -4.61
CA PHE A 291 15.07 1.18 -5.81
C PHE A 291 16.40 1.60 -6.45
N ALA A 292 17.42 1.85 -5.63
CA ALA A 292 18.79 2.10 -6.05
C ALA A 292 19.46 0.86 -6.67
N ILE A 293 19.43 -0.28 -5.98
CA ILE A 293 20.06 -1.54 -6.44
C ILE A 293 19.45 -2.00 -7.78
N THR A 294 18.12 -1.94 -7.91
CA THR A 294 17.43 -2.36 -9.14
C THR A 294 17.92 -1.57 -10.37
N PHE A 295 18.28 -0.30 -10.18
CA PHE A 295 18.80 0.54 -11.26
C PHE A 295 20.18 0.07 -11.74
N HIS A 296 21.10 -0.16 -10.80
CA HIS A 296 22.44 -0.61 -11.14
C HIS A 296 22.45 -1.98 -11.81
N ARG A 297 21.57 -2.91 -11.37
CA ARG A 297 21.38 -4.19 -12.08
C ARG A 297 20.96 -3.95 -13.53
N SER A 298 19.93 -3.13 -13.76
CA SER A 298 19.46 -2.83 -15.13
C SER A 298 20.48 -2.12 -16.03
N LEU A 299 21.41 -1.34 -15.46
CA LEU A 299 22.49 -0.71 -16.21
C LEU A 299 23.60 -1.70 -16.57
N ARG A 300 23.97 -2.60 -15.66
CA ARG A 300 24.96 -3.65 -15.93
C ARG A 300 24.46 -4.59 -17.02
N ASP A 301 23.22 -5.07 -16.92
CA ASP A 301 22.62 -5.98 -17.91
C ASP A 301 22.62 -5.35 -19.33
N LYS A 302 22.43 -4.02 -19.43
CA LYS A 302 22.48 -3.31 -20.72
C LYS A 302 23.89 -3.08 -21.26
N ASN A 303 24.86 -2.83 -20.38
CA ASN A 303 26.25 -2.63 -20.80
C ASN A 303 26.92 -3.95 -21.18
N ASP A 304 26.60 -5.05 -20.48
CA ASP A 304 27.14 -6.38 -20.80
C ASP A 304 26.64 -6.88 -22.17
N LEU A 305 25.39 -6.57 -22.55
CA LEU A 305 24.86 -6.84 -23.90
C LEU A 305 25.55 -6.02 -25.00
N HIS A 306 26.07 -4.84 -24.67
CA HIS A 306 26.78 -3.97 -25.62
C HIS A 306 28.26 -4.33 -25.78
N SER A 307 28.84 -5.07 -24.84
CA SER A 307 30.25 -5.52 -24.89
C SER A 307 30.46 -6.84 -25.63
N VAL A 308 29.37 -7.49 -26.07
CA VAL A 308 29.38 -8.81 -26.76
C VAL A 308 29.07 -8.67 -28.27
N LEU A 309 28.85 -7.44 -28.77
CA LEU A 309 28.68 -7.10 -30.18
C LEU A 309 29.86 -6.26 -30.67
#